data_AF-A0A7I7XQI9-F1
#
_entry.id   AF-A0A7I7XQI9-F1
#
_cell.length_a   1.000
_cell.length_b   1.000
_cell.length_c   1.000
_cell.angle_alpha   90.00
_cell.angle_beta   90.00
_cell.angle_gamma   90.00
#
_symmetry.space_group_name_H-M   'P 1'
#
loop_
_entity.id
_entity.type
_entity.pdbx_description
1 polymer ?
#
loop_
_entity_poly.entity_id
_entity_poly.type
_entity_poly.pdbx_seq_one_letter_code
_entity_poly.pdbx_strand_id
1 'polypeptide(L)'
;MSRVSYAQSARVQKLSAVVFGQKHRLSTMAAIAQGDGLVNPSDLAAELGFSAQSAVQLPLRDLVEAGLITRQDGMGRVYYRRNPHPIWDAALELLSQALAADLPADTTLQP
;
A
#
# COMPACT_ATOMS: atom_id res chain seq x y z
N MET A 1 17.93 1.71 -1.62
CA MET A 1 17.25 1.88 -0.32
C MET A 1 16.18 0.80 -0.23
N SER A 2 16.26 -0.12 0.72
CA SER A 2 15.16 -1.09 0.93
C SER A 2 13.90 -0.34 1.36
N ARG A 3 12.80 -0.50 0.63
CA ARG A 3 11.50 -0.02 1.09
C ARG A 3 11.09 -0.82 2.32
N VAL A 4 10.55 -0.13 3.32
CA VAL A 4 10.02 -0.76 4.53
C VAL A 4 8.61 -1.25 4.20
N SER A 5 8.38 -2.56 4.32
CA SER A 5 7.03 -3.12 4.23
C SER A 5 6.27 -2.90 5.54
N TYR A 6 5.09 -2.30 5.44
CA TYR A 6 4.17 -2.14 6.57
C TYR A 6 3.00 -3.13 6.55
N ALA A 7 3.04 -4.11 5.64
CA ALA A 7 1.94 -5.07 5.47
C ALA A 7 1.67 -5.91 6.73
N GLN A 8 2.70 -6.12 7.57
CA GLN A 8 2.61 -6.87 8.83
C GLN A 8 2.37 -6.00 10.07
N SER A 9 2.31 -4.66 9.96
CA SER A 9 2.00 -3.80 11.09
C SER A 9 0.55 -3.96 11.52
N ALA A 10 0.32 -4.39 12.77
CA ALA A 10 -1.03 -4.61 13.31
C ALA A 10 -1.90 -3.34 13.27
N ARG A 11 -1.29 -2.15 13.41
CA ARG A 11 -2.00 -0.86 13.37
C ARG A 11 -2.39 -0.47 11.96
N VAL A 12 -1.45 -0.61 11.02
CA VAL A 12 -1.73 -0.39 9.58
C VAL A 12 -2.84 -1.34 9.13
N GLN A 13 -2.80 -2.60 9.57
CA GLN A 13 -3.85 -3.57 9.31
C GLN A 13 -5.20 -3.17 9.92
N LYS A 14 -5.21 -2.72 11.18
CA LYS A 14 -6.41 -2.24 11.86
C LYS A 14 -7.02 -1.03 11.14
N LEU A 15 -6.22 -0.01 10.84
CA LEU A 15 -6.69 1.19 10.13
C LEU A 15 -7.17 0.82 8.72
N SER A 16 -6.44 -0.05 8.02
CA SER A 16 -6.83 -0.53 6.70
C SER A 16 -8.19 -1.24 6.71
N ALA A 17 -8.44 -2.09 7.72
CA ALA A 17 -9.73 -2.75 7.88
C ALA A 17 -10.87 -1.75 8.16
N VAL A 18 -10.62 -0.70 8.94
CA VAL A 18 -11.62 0.34 9.23
C VAL A 18 -11.95 1.18 8.00
N VAL A 19 -10.94 1.63 7.25
CA VAL A 19 -11.13 2.58 6.13
C VAL A 19 -11.55 1.86 4.85
N PHE A 20 -10.99 0.68 4.59
CA PHE A 20 -11.15 -0.02 3.31
C PHE A 20 -11.90 -1.36 3.41
N GLY A 21 -12.26 -1.81 4.61
CA GLY A 21 -12.85 -3.14 4.82
C GLY A 21 -11.89 -4.30 4.54
N GLN A 22 -10.60 -4.02 4.28
CA GLN A 22 -9.61 -4.99 3.84
C GLN A 22 -8.31 -4.81 4.61
N LYS A 23 -7.78 -5.89 5.18
CA LYS A 23 -6.62 -5.88 6.10
C LYS A 23 -5.34 -5.27 5.49
N HIS A 24 -5.09 -5.47 4.21
CA HIS A 24 -3.81 -5.10 3.58
C HIS A 24 -3.95 -4.05 2.46
N ARG A 25 -5.13 -3.44 2.31
CA ARG A 25 -5.39 -2.47 1.24
C ARG A 25 -4.52 -1.22 1.39
N LEU A 26 -4.43 -0.68 2.59
CA LEU A 26 -3.60 0.50 2.88
C LEU A 26 -2.13 0.26 2.56
N SER A 27 -1.55 -0.85 3.04
CA SER A 27 -0.14 -1.18 2.75
C SER A 27 0.11 -1.39 1.27
N THR A 28 -0.83 -2.01 0.55
CA THR A 28 -0.74 -2.22 -0.90
C THR A 28 -0.76 -0.89 -1.65
N MET A 29 -1.70 -0.01 -1.33
CA MET A 29 -1.82 1.30 -1.97
C MET A 29 -0.63 2.20 -1.64
N ALA A 30 -0.14 2.18 -0.40
CA ALA A 30 1.02 2.95 0.00
C ALA A 30 2.30 2.47 -0.69
N ALA A 31 2.51 1.16 -0.85
CA ALA A 31 3.64 0.61 -1.61
C ALA A 31 3.59 1.06 -3.08
N ILE A 32 2.41 0.99 -3.73
CA ILE A 32 2.21 1.51 -5.08
C ILE A 32 2.47 3.02 -5.14
N ALA A 33 2.05 3.77 -4.11
CA ALA A 33 2.19 5.22 -4.05
C ALA A 33 3.64 5.69 -3.86
N GLN A 34 4.42 4.96 -3.05
CA GLN A 34 5.87 5.18 -2.88
C GLN A 34 6.67 4.71 -4.11
N GLY A 35 6.03 3.87 -4.95
CA GLY A 35 6.44 3.41 -6.26
C GLY A 35 6.92 4.52 -7.20
N ASP A 36 7.74 4.13 -8.20
CA ASP A 36 8.00 4.93 -9.40
C ASP A 36 6.79 4.99 -10.36
N GLY A 37 5.68 4.35 -9.97
CA GLY A 37 4.45 4.26 -10.72
C GLY A 37 4.39 3.06 -11.67
N LEU A 38 5.39 2.18 -11.72
CA LEU A 38 5.30 0.89 -12.40
C LEU A 38 5.13 -0.23 -11.38
N VAL A 39 4.12 -1.07 -11.57
CA VAL A 39 3.72 -2.10 -10.61
C VAL A 39 3.72 -3.46 -11.29
N ASN A 40 4.55 -4.38 -10.82
CA ASN A 40 4.49 -5.79 -11.16
C ASN A 40 3.85 -6.56 -9.98
N PRO A 41 2.86 -7.45 -10.21
CA PRO A 41 2.23 -8.19 -9.11
C PRO A 41 3.18 -9.07 -8.30
N SER A 42 4.15 -9.72 -8.94
CA SER A 42 5.11 -10.60 -8.26
C SER A 42 6.04 -9.78 -7.39
N ASP A 43 6.55 -8.66 -7.92
CA ASP A 43 7.48 -7.78 -7.20
C ASP A 43 6.75 -7.07 -6.04
N LEU A 44 5.50 -6.64 -6.24
CA LEU A 44 4.67 -6.04 -5.19
C LEU A 44 4.37 -7.03 -4.05
N ALA A 45 4.06 -8.29 -4.37
CA ALA A 45 3.84 -9.31 -3.35
C ALA A 45 5.11 -9.59 -2.54
N ALA A 46 6.27 -9.66 -3.22
CA ALA A 46 7.56 -9.82 -2.58
C ALA A 46 7.92 -8.62 -1.68
N GLU A 47 7.71 -7.39 -2.18
CA GLU A 47 7.92 -6.15 -1.42
C GLU A 47 7.06 -6.13 -0.16
N LEU A 48 5.79 -6.53 -0.25
CA LEU A 48 4.88 -6.57 0.88
C LEU A 48 5.12 -7.77 1.81
N GLY A 49 5.96 -8.73 1.43
CA GLY A 49 6.22 -9.95 2.21
C GLY A 49 5.03 -10.90 2.25
N PHE A 50 4.19 -10.92 1.21
CA PHE A 50 3.13 -11.89 1.08
C PHE A 50 3.65 -13.23 0.56
N SER A 51 3.15 -14.33 1.14
CA SER A 51 3.52 -15.69 0.74
C SER A 51 2.98 -16.08 -0.64
N ALA A 52 1.89 -15.44 -1.10
CA ALA A 52 1.26 -15.74 -2.36
C ALA A 52 0.93 -14.47 -3.14
N GLN A 53 1.22 -14.47 -4.45
CA GLN A 53 0.86 -13.39 -5.37
C GLN A 53 -0.66 -13.15 -5.42
N SER A 54 -1.48 -14.18 -5.16
CA SER A 54 -2.95 -14.04 -5.11
C SER A 54 -3.42 -12.98 -4.11
N ALA A 55 -2.64 -12.69 -3.07
CA ALA A 55 -2.94 -11.65 -2.08
C ALA A 55 -3.04 -10.24 -2.68
N VAL A 56 -2.33 -9.97 -3.79
CA VAL A 56 -2.38 -8.66 -4.48
C VAL A 56 -3.23 -8.68 -5.74
N GLN A 57 -3.65 -9.86 -6.23
CA GLN A 57 -4.45 -9.96 -7.46
C GLN A 57 -5.78 -9.22 -7.35
N LEU A 58 -6.56 -9.52 -6.30
CA LEU A 58 -7.86 -8.89 -6.07
C LEU A 58 -7.70 -7.36 -5.89
N PRO A 59 -6.78 -6.87 -5.02
CA PRO A 59 -6.54 -5.44 -4.91
C PRO A 59 -6.18 -4.74 -6.23
N LEU A 60 -5.30 -5.34 -7.03
CA LEU A 60 -4.90 -4.77 -8.32
C LEU A 60 -6.05 -4.75 -9.33
N ARG A 61 -6.87 -5.80 -9.38
CA ARG A 61 -8.07 -5.83 -10.22
C ARG A 61 -9.01 -4.68 -9.86
N ASP A 62 -9.32 -4.51 -8.58
CA ASP A 62 -10.22 -3.44 -8.13
C ASP A 62 -9.64 -2.04 -8.43
N LEU A 63 -8.31 -1.88 -8.38
CA LEU A 63 -7.65 -0.62 -8.76
C LEU A 63 -7.71 -0.36 -10.28
N VAL A 64 -7.67 -1.40 -11.11
CA VAL A 64 -7.89 -1.28 -12.56
C VAL A 64 -9.33 -0.87 -12.85
N GLU A 65 -10.29 -1.55 -12.23
CA GLU A 65 -11.73 -1.25 -12.38
C GLU A 65 -12.06 0.19 -11.94
N ALA A 66 -11.39 0.68 -10.88
CA ALA A 66 -11.51 2.06 -10.41
C ALA A 66 -10.74 3.09 -11.27
N GLY A 67 -10.02 2.67 -12.31
CA GLY A 67 -9.21 3.56 -13.15
C GLY A 67 -7.98 4.16 -12.46
N LEU A 68 -7.58 3.62 -11.30
CA LEU A 68 -6.44 4.10 -10.52
C LEU A 68 -5.10 3.56 -11.05
N ILE A 69 -5.12 2.39 -11.67
CA ILE A 69 -3.96 1.85 -12.39
C ILE A 69 -4.39 1.34 -13.76
N THR A 70 -3.48 1.38 -14.73
CA THR A 70 -3.72 0.90 -16.10
C THR A 70 -2.74 -0.19 -16.45
N ARG A 71 -3.25 -1.36 -16.85
CA ARG A 71 -2.43 -2.46 -17.35
C ARG A 71 -1.62 -2.02 -18.58
N GLN A 72 -0.34 -2.37 -18.60
CA GLN A 72 0.56 -2.14 -19.72
C GLN A 72 0.80 -3.47 -20.42
N ASP A 73 0.49 -3.54 -21.72
CA ASP A 73 0.75 -4.71 -22.55
C ASP A 73 2.12 -4.60 -23.25
N GLY A 74 2.67 -5.72 -23.70
CA GLY A 74 3.87 -5.76 -24.54
C GLY A 74 5.22 -5.95 -23.82
N MET A 75 5.25 -6.11 -22.50
CA MET A 75 6.51 -6.27 -21.74
C MET A 75 6.87 -7.73 -21.37
N GLY A 76 6.24 -8.74 -21.99
CA GLY A 76 6.45 -10.17 -21.71
C GLY A 76 6.01 -10.65 -20.31
N ARG A 77 5.82 -9.72 -19.36
CA ARG A 77 5.21 -9.90 -18.04
C ARG A 77 4.09 -8.86 -17.87
N VAL A 78 3.19 -9.11 -16.91
CA VAL A 78 2.11 -8.17 -16.59
C VAL A 78 2.67 -7.03 -15.74
N TYR A 79 2.47 -5.80 -16.22
CA TYR A 79 2.75 -4.58 -15.47
C TYR A 79 1.53 -3.66 -15.46
N TYR A 80 1.46 -2.81 -14.45
CA TYR A 80 0.46 -1.75 -14.32
C TYR A 80 1.16 -0.41 -14.14
N ARG A 81 0.64 0.63 -14.78
CA ARG A 81 1.05 2.01 -14.57
C ARG A 81 0.09 2.64 -13.56
N ARG A 82 0.62 3.30 -12.55
CA ARG A 82 -0.16 4.14 -11.63
C ARG A 82 -0.67 5.38 -12.38
N ASN A 83 -1.96 5.63 -12.32
CA ASN A 83 -2.56 6.84 -12.87
C ASN A 83 -2.51 7.98 -11.83
N PRO A 84 -2.27 9.23 -12.22
CA PRO A 84 -2.30 10.36 -11.30
C PRO A 84 -3.67 10.48 -10.61
N HIS A 85 -3.70 10.46 -9.28
CA HIS A 85 -4.93 10.58 -8.50
C HIS A 85 -4.63 10.97 -7.04
N PRO A 86 -5.43 11.85 -6.39
CA PRO A 86 -5.19 12.28 -5.00
C PRO A 86 -5.22 11.15 -3.95
N ILE A 87 -5.86 10.03 -4.28
CA ILE A 87 -5.95 8.86 -3.37
C ILE A 87 -4.58 8.31 -2.98
N TRP A 88 -3.55 8.51 -3.82
CA TRP A 88 -2.20 8.06 -3.51
C TRP A 88 -1.61 8.84 -2.35
N ASP A 89 -1.78 10.16 -2.36
CA ASP A 89 -1.35 11.02 -1.27
C ASP A 89 -2.15 10.73 0.00
N ALA A 90 -3.47 10.54 -0.13
CA ALA A 90 -4.32 10.15 0.99
C ALA A 90 -3.92 8.78 1.60
N ALA A 91 -3.51 7.81 0.78
CA ALA A 91 -3.01 6.54 1.28
C ALA A 91 -1.68 6.69 2.04
N LEU A 92 -0.80 7.59 1.61
CA LEU A 92 0.44 7.91 2.32
C LEU A 92 0.16 8.66 3.63
N GLU A 93 -0.82 9.54 3.66
CA GLU A 93 -1.26 10.26 4.86
C GLU A 93 -1.91 9.30 5.89
N LEU A 94 -2.77 8.38 5.44
CA LEU A 94 -3.32 7.35 6.33
C LEU A 94 -2.22 6.42 6.87
N LEU A 95 -1.21 6.11 6.05
CA LEU A 95 -0.06 5.35 6.51
C LEU A 95 0.72 6.13 7.56
N SER A 96 1.00 7.42 7.33
CA SER A 96 1.73 8.25 8.28
C SER A 96 0.96 8.42 9.59
N GLN A 97 -0.37 8.56 9.56
CA GLN A 97 -1.22 8.58 10.75
C GLN A 97 -1.11 7.28 11.56
N ALA A 98 -1.12 6.13 10.88
CA ALA A 98 -0.99 4.83 11.55
C ALA A 98 0.37 4.67 12.25
N LEU A 99 1.44 5.21 11.65
CA LEU A 99 2.82 5.14 12.16
C LEU A 99 3.13 6.22 13.20
N ALA A 100 2.61 7.44 13.05
CA ALA A 100 2.84 8.54 14.00
C ALA A 100 2.25 8.23 15.37
N ALA A 101 1.15 7.47 15.41
CA ALA A 101 0.55 7.05 16.65
C ALA A 101 1.38 5.96 17.38
N ASP A 102 2.47 5.44 16.79
CA ASP A 102 3.50 4.59 17.45
C ASP A 102 4.50 5.40 18.29
N LEU A 103 4.53 6.73 18.18
CA LEU A 103 5.27 7.54 19.15
C LEU A 103 4.51 7.49 20.48
N PRO A 104 5.14 7.01 21.59
CA PRO A 104 4.48 7.03 22.88
C PRO A 104 4.13 8.49 23.19
N ALA A 105 2.86 8.74 23.50
CA ALA A 105 2.37 9.98 24.07
C ALA A 105 2.88 10.19 25.52
N ASP A 106 4.08 9.71 25.81
CA ASP A 106 4.77 9.88 27.08
C ASP A 106 5.98 10.79 26.88
N THR A 107 5.68 12.05 26.57
CA THR A 107 6.51 13.16 27.02
C THR A 107 5.67 13.95 28.00
N THR A 108 5.31 13.30 29.11
CA THR A 108 5.05 14.03 30.34
C THR A 108 6.40 14.45 30.92
N LEU A 109 6.95 15.55 30.40
CA LEU A 109 7.96 16.32 31.13
C LEU A 109 7.23 17.45 31.85
N GLN A 110 6.80 17.16 33.07
CA GLN A 110 6.73 18.12 34.17
C GLN A 110 7.76 17.66 35.21
N PRO A 111 8.52 18.58 35.79
CA PRO A 111 7.97 19.61 36.68
C PRO A 111 8.14 21.05 36.21
#